data_AF-A0A510E0E6-F1
#
_entry.id   AF-A0A510E0E6-F1
#
_cell.length_a   1.000
_cell.length_b   1.000
_cell.length_c   1.000
_cell.angle_alpha   90.00
_cell.angle_beta   90.00
_cell.angle_gamma   90.00
#
_symmetry.space_group_name_H-M   'P 1'
#
loop_
_entity.id
_entity.type
_entity.pdbx_description
1 polymer ?
#
loop_
_entity_poly.entity_id
_entity_poly.type
_entity_poly.pdbx_seq_one_letter_code
_entity_poly.pdbx_strand_id
1 'polypeptide(L)'
;MGYRNVTLGSARVYHDVDPREGVKRYNEMRLYYAIKSKIVFHKDLDNKLSKTTFFVSLPLCVLYYVYIANKAGIFVKGFIAVKNGLVDGLFNKDIIKYT
;
A
#
# COMPACT_ATOMS: atom_id res chain seq x y z
N MET A 1 6.88 -1.61 -23.19
CA MET A 1 7.28 -3.03 -23.05
C MET A 1 6.04 -3.89 -23.26
N GLY A 2 6.00 -4.73 -24.29
CA GLY A 2 4.81 -5.52 -24.70
C GLY A 2 4.59 -6.82 -23.94
N TYR A 3 5.00 -6.90 -22.67
CA TYR A 3 4.83 -8.10 -21.86
C TYR A 3 3.40 -8.18 -21.32
N ARG A 4 2.75 -9.34 -21.47
CA ARG A 4 1.39 -9.59 -20.98
C ARG A 4 1.46 -10.57 -19.81
N ASN A 5 1.05 -10.11 -18.62
CA ASN A 5 0.86 -11.01 -17.49
C ASN A 5 -0.40 -11.86 -17.73
N VAL A 6 -0.23 -13.18 -17.74
CA VAL A 6 -1.32 -14.17 -17.84
C VAL A 6 -1.36 -14.95 -16.53
N THR A 7 -2.45 -14.80 -15.79
CA THR A 7 -2.67 -15.57 -14.55
C THR A 7 -3.56 -16.77 -14.87
N LEU A 8 -3.02 -17.99 -14.77
CA LEU A 8 -3.75 -19.24 -15.03
C LEU A 8 -4.41 -19.75 -13.74
N GLY A 9 -5.73 -19.70 -13.68
CA GLY A 9 -6.49 -20.11 -12.49
C GLY A 9 -6.42 -21.60 -12.15
N SER A 10 -5.95 -22.44 -13.09
CA SER A 10 -5.74 -23.88 -12.94
C SER A 10 -4.37 -24.25 -12.37
N ALA A 11 -3.39 -23.34 -12.43
CA ALA A 11 -2.06 -23.53 -11.86
C ALA A 11 -1.98 -22.90 -10.47
N ARG A 12 -2.68 -23.49 -9.49
CA ARG A 12 -2.70 -23.00 -8.11
C ARG A 12 -1.60 -23.65 -7.29
N VAL A 13 -0.77 -22.84 -6.64
CA VAL A 13 0.06 -23.27 -5.51
C VAL A 13 -0.65 -22.82 -4.25
N TYR A 14 -0.98 -23.75 -3.37
CA TYR A 14 -1.57 -23.42 -2.08
C TYR A 14 -0.50 -22.73 -1.22
N HIS A 15 -0.73 -21.46 -0.93
CA HIS A 15 0.03 -20.72 0.06
C HIS A 15 -0.77 -20.74 1.36
N ASP A 16 -0.24 -21.39 2.39
CA ASP A 16 -0.78 -21.35 3.75
C ASP A 16 -0.62 -19.93 4.33
N VAL A 17 -1.55 -19.06 3.95
CA VAL A 17 -1.62 -17.69 4.44
C VAL A 17 -3.02 -17.52 4.99
N ASP A 18 -3.16 -17.68 6.31
CA ASP A 18 -4.39 -17.29 6.99
C ASP A 18 -4.55 -15.75 6.85
N PRO A 19 -5.66 -15.27 6.28
CA PRO A 19 -5.93 -13.84 6.15
C PRO A 19 -5.82 -13.08 7.47
N ARG A 20 -6.15 -13.74 8.60
CA ARG A 20 -6.07 -13.16 9.94
C ARG A 20 -4.64 -13.02 10.43
N GLU A 21 -3.75 -13.93 10.05
CA GLU A 21 -2.31 -13.78 10.30
C GLU A 21 -1.70 -12.68 9.42
N GLY A 22 -2.18 -12.52 8.19
CA GLY A 22 -1.70 -11.50 7.26
C GLY A 22 -1.71 -10.09 7.86
N VAL A 23 -2.75 -9.74 8.62
CA VAL A 23 -2.88 -8.44 9.31
C VAL A 23 -1.82 -8.27 10.40
N LYS A 24 -1.51 -9.34 11.16
CA LYS A 24 -0.48 -9.31 12.21
C LYS A 24 0.95 -9.21 11.66
N ARG A 25 1.17 -9.61 10.40
CA ARG A 25 2.48 -9.53 9.72
C ARG A 25 2.78 -8.13 9.16
N TYR A 26 1.94 -7.12 9.39
CA TYR A 26 2.24 -5.75 8.99
C TYR A 26 3.22 -5.11 9.98
N ASN A 27 4.42 -4.82 9.50
CA ASN A 27 5.41 -4.00 10.18
C ASN A 27 5.38 -2.56 9.63
N GLU A 28 6.04 -1.62 10.30
CA GLU A 28 6.18 -0.21 9.92
C GLU A 28 6.60 -0.04 8.45
N MET A 29 7.63 -0.80 8.04
CA MET A 29 8.13 -0.82 6.66
C MET A 29 7.04 -1.19 5.65
N ARG A 30 6.24 -2.23 5.94
CA ARG A 30 5.17 -2.69 5.05
C ARG A 30 4.06 -1.65 4.93
N LEU A 31 3.70 -1.00 6.03
CA LEU A 31 2.70 0.08 6.03
C LEU A 31 3.20 1.29 5.23
N TYR A 32 4.45 1.69 5.44
CA TYR A 32 5.11 2.79 4.71
C TYR A 32 5.11 2.53 3.19
N TYR A 33 5.61 1.37 2.76
CA TYR A 33 5.68 1.05 1.33
C TYR A 33 4.32 0.76 0.70
N ALA A 34 3.37 0.18 1.44
CA ALA A 34 2.02 -0.08 0.93
C ALA A 34 1.29 1.22 0.57
N ILE A 35 1.38 2.25 1.41
CA ILE A 35 0.74 3.53 1.09
C ILE A 35 1.52 4.31 0.02
N LYS A 36 2.86 4.35 0.11
CA LYS A 36 3.71 5.05 -0.86
C LYS A 36 3.51 4.49 -2.28
N SER A 37 3.62 3.16 -2.43
CA SER A 37 3.46 2.51 -3.73
C SER A 37 2.07 2.74 -4.33
N LYS A 38 1.01 2.70 -3.51
CA LYS A 38 -0.36 2.96 -3.97
C LYS A 38 -0.50 4.37 -4.54
N ILE A 39 0.08 5.37 -3.88
CA ILE A 39 0.07 6.77 -4.34
C ILE A 39 0.89 6.94 -5.62
N VAL A 40 2.11 6.40 -5.67
CA VAL A 40 2.97 6.50 -6.87
C VAL A 40 2.32 5.83 -8.08
N PHE A 41 1.75 4.63 -7.89
CA PHE A 41 1.08 3.88 -8.94
C PHE A 41 -0.08 4.68 -9.57
N HIS A 42 -1.00 5.22 -8.75
CA HIS A 42 -2.12 6.01 -9.25
C HIS A 42 -1.71 7.40 -9.72
N LYS A 43 -0.52 7.90 -9.34
CA LYS A 43 0.00 9.16 -9.88
C LYS A 43 0.61 8.98 -11.27
N ASP A 44 1.22 7.83 -11.54
CA ASP A 44 2.03 7.60 -12.75
C ASP A 44 1.31 6.82 -13.85
N LEU A 45 0.50 5.81 -13.51
CA LEU A 45 -0.13 4.94 -14.50
C LEU A 45 -1.56 5.33 -14.88
N ASP A 46 -2.21 6.19 -14.10
CA ASP A 46 -3.64 6.46 -14.23
C ASP A 46 -3.96 7.64 -15.16
N ASN A 47 -5.10 7.55 -15.86
CA ASN A 47 -5.67 8.64 -16.68
C ASN A 47 -6.16 9.81 -15.80
N LYS A 48 -6.33 11.01 -16.37
CA LYS A 48 -6.72 12.24 -15.61
C LYS A 48 -7.96 12.05 -14.71
N LEU A 49 -8.96 11.29 -15.17
CA LEU A 49 -10.17 10.99 -14.39
C LEU A 49 -9.93 10.00 -13.25
N SER A 50 -9.07 8.99 -13.42
CA SER A 50 -8.76 8.06 -12.34
C SER A 50 -7.88 8.70 -11.26
N LYS A 51 -7.04 9.68 -11.64
CA LYS A 51 -6.28 10.50 -10.67
C LYS A 51 -7.19 11.28 -9.72
N THR A 52 -8.21 11.96 -10.22
CA THR A 52 -9.12 12.75 -9.35
C THR A 52 -9.92 11.85 -8.41
N THR A 53 -10.46 10.74 -8.91
CA THR A 53 -11.14 9.75 -8.05
C THR A 53 -10.20 9.16 -7.01
N PHE A 54 -8.92 8.94 -7.35
CA PHE A 54 -7.94 8.47 -6.41
C PHE A 54 -7.72 9.46 -5.27
N PHE A 55 -7.54 10.76 -5.56
CA PHE A 55 -7.38 11.78 -4.52
C PHE A 55 -8.59 11.88 -3.60
N VAL A 56 -9.81 11.72 -4.13
CA VAL A 56 -11.04 11.68 -3.31
C VAL A 56 -11.06 10.43 -2.41
N SER A 57 -10.59 9.28 -2.91
CA SER A 57 -10.49 8.03 -2.15
C SER A 57 -9.27 7.93 -1.24
N LEU A 58 -8.33 8.88 -1.33
CA LEU A 58 -7.07 8.85 -0.61
C LEU A 58 -7.27 8.84 0.92
N PRO A 59 -8.13 9.71 1.52
CA PRO A 59 -8.38 9.67 2.96
C PRO A 59 -8.91 8.31 3.45
N LEU A 60 -9.75 7.65 2.66
CA LEU A 60 -10.25 6.31 2.95
C LEU A 60 -9.11 5.27 2.92
N CYS A 61 -8.17 5.39 1.98
CA CYS A 61 -6.98 4.55 1.94
C CYS A 61 -6.08 4.76 3.18
N VAL A 62 -5.91 6.01 3.63
CA VAL A 62 -5.14 6.30 4.85
C VAL A 62 -5.81 5.64 6.06
N LEU A 63 -7.11 5.88 6.25
CA LEU A 63 -7.88 5.32 7.36
C LEU A 63 -7.80 3.78 7.39
N TYR A 64 -7.87 3.14 6.22
CA TYR A 64 -7.72 1.69 6.10
C TYR A 64 -6.36 1.20 6.61
N TYR A 65 -5.26 1.85 6.22
CA TYR A 65 -3.92 1.44 6.70
C TYR A 65 -3.67 1.78 8.17
N VAL A 66 -4.24 2.87 8.68
CA VAL A 66 -4.24 3.18 10.11
C VAL A 66 -5.02 2.13 10.91
N TYR A 67 -6.15 1.66 10.38
CA TYR A 67 -6.92 0.58 10.98
C TYR A 67 -6.14 -0.75 10.99
N ILE A 68 -5.42 -1.07 9.92
CA ILE A 68 -4.51 -2.23 9.89
C ILE A 68 -3.41 -2.08 10.95
N ALA A 69 -2.80 -0.90 11.06
CA ALA A 69 -1.77 -0.63 12.07
C ALA A 69 -2.31 -0.84 13.50
N ASN A 70 -3.56 -0.46 13.75
CA ASN A 70 -4.24 -0.70 15.02
C ASN A 70 -4.41 -2.21 15.28
N LYS A 71 -4.91 -2.96 14.28
CA LYS A 71 -5.05 -4.42 14.41
C LYS A 71 -3.72 -5.18 14.58
N ALA A 72 -2.63 -4.63 14.07
CA ALA A 72 -1.29 -5.19 14.22
C ALA A 72 -0.64 -4.85 15.58
N GLY A 73 -1.28 -4.02 16.43
CA GLY A 73 -0.76 -3.64 17.74
C GLY A 73 0.35 -2.58 17.71
N ILE A 74 0.65 -2.00 16.54
CA ILE A 74 1.71 -1.01 16.34
C ILE A 74 1.15 0.38 16.05
N PHE A 75 0.05 0.79 16.68
CA PHE A 75 -0.71 1.98 16.31
C PHE A 75 0.14 3.26 16.17
N VAL A 76 0.95 3.60 17.17
CA VAL A 76 1.76 4.84 17.18
C VAL A 76 2.81 4.82 16.07
N LYS A 77 3.61 3.74 16.00
CA LYS A 77 4.69 3.62 15.01
C LYS A 77 4.15 3.43 13.59
N GLY A 78 3.08 2.66 13.45
CA GLY A 78 2.37 2.45 12.19
C GLY A 78 1.71 3.73 11.68
N PHE A 79 1.14 4.57 12.54
CA PHE A 79 0.61 5.87 12.14
C PHE A 79 1.72 6.79 11.62
N ILE A 80 2.86 6.84 12.31
CA ILE A 80 4.04 7.59 11.84
C ILE A 80 4.52 7.06 10.48
N ALA A 81 4.59 5.74 10.32
CA ALA A 81 4.98 5.10 9.06
C ALA A 81 4.00 5.43 7.92
N VAL A 82 2.69 5.38 8.17
CA VAL A 82 1.64 5.73 7.19
C VAL A 82 1.73 7.21 6.82
N LYS A 83 1.88 8.12 7.80
CA LYS A 83 2.04 9.55 7.55
C LYS A 83 3.29 9.82 6.68
N ASN A 84 4.42 9.22 7.04
CA ASN A 84 5.67 9.37 6.28
C ASN A 84 5.52 8.83 4.86
N GLY A 85 4.91 7.66 4.68
CA GLY A 85 4.70 7.06 3.36
C GLY A 85 3.73 7.87 2.49
N LEU A 86 2.75 8.53 3.11
CA LEU A 86 1.83 9.44 2.43
C LEU A 86 2.54 10.70 1.92
N VAL A 87 3.33 11.35 2.79
CA VAL A 87 4.11 12.55 2.42
C VAL A 87 5.11 12.21 1.32
N ASP A 88 5.87 11.12 1.48
CA ASP A 88 6.87 10.71 0.50
C ASP A 88 6.20 10.27 -0.82
N GLY A 89 5.07 9.55 -0.77
CA GLY A 89 4.32 9.17 -1.98
C GLY A 89 3.79 10.38 -2.77
N LEU A 90 3.36 11.43 -2.08
CA LEU A 90 2.87 12.66 -2.71
C LEU A 90 4.01 13.50 -3.30
N PHE A 91 5.07 13.74 -2.53
CA PHE A 91 6.09 14.74 -2.86
C PHE A 91 7.42 14.17 -3.35
N ASN A 92 7.87 13.02 -2.83
CA ASN A 92 9.23 12.51 -3.06
C ASN A 92 9.24 11.01 -3.42
N LYS A 93 9.10 10.72 -4.72
CA LYS A 93 9.02 9.34 -5.23
C LYS A 93 10.30 8.53 -4.96
N ASP A 94 11.46 9.16 -4.97
CA ASP A 94 12.76 8.48 -4.97
C ASP A 94 13.31 8.16 -3.56
N ILE A 95 12.65 8.62 -2.50
CA ILE A 95 13.13 8.38 -1.12
C ILE A 95 12.87 6.93 -0.70
N ILE A 96 13.93 6.14 -0.48
CA ILE A 96 13.85 4.79 0.09
C ILE A 96 14.17 4.91 1.59
N LYS A 97 13.17 4.72 2.45
CA LYS A 97 13.31 4.94 3.89
C LYS A 97 13.78 3.71 4.66
N TYR A 98 13.40 2.53 4.19
CA TYR A 98 13.76 1.25 4.80
C TYR A 98 14.40 0.37 3.71
N THR A 99 15.68 0.05 3.86
CA THR A 99 16.46 -0.79 2.94
C THR A 99 16.73 -2.14 3.57
#